data_AF-A0A1G3A1X3-F1
#
_entry.id   AF-A0A1G3A1X3-F1
#
_cell.length_a   1.000
_cell.length_b   1.000
_cell.length_c   1.000
_cell.angle_alpha   90.00
_cell.angle_beta   90.00
_cell.angle_gamma   90.00
#
_symmetry.space_group_name_H-M   'P 1'
#
loop_
_entity.id
_entity.type
_entity.pdbx_description
1 polymer ?
#
loop_
_entity_poly.entity_id
_entity_poly.type
_entity_poly.pdbx_seq_one_letter_code
_entity_poly.pdbx_strand_id
1 'polypeptide(L)'
;MALLKSWLVLISLVVVALVVLEPAIPPGRATAGDDMDERMEKYCESLGVECTFCHIDGEEDKWTRNKRVADYMQKEFVDKLLVQQNGKKVKITCQYCHKGKAKTIDRTPPPAGRGGNGPGGATGPNANKMWAIMQTFGKGLSVNCNYCHEAMNWSGDNGRKKTTRIMYKDYCVNIVKADGKVLACIDCHRGKPTFLPAAEAAPNGGNGKGNGKKK
;
A
#
# COMPACT_ATOMS: atom_id res chain seq x y z
N MET A 1 -56.35 -35.25 47.93
CA MET A 1 -56.15 -34.09 47.03
C MET A 1 -54.77 -33.41 47.14
N ALA A 2 -53.90 -33.79 48.10
CA ALA A 2 -52.57 -33.17 48.25
C ALA A 2 -51.50 -33.70 47.27
N LEU A 3 -51.65 -34.92 46.75
CA LEU A 3 -50.64 -35.56 45.90
C LEU A 3 -50.65 -35.08 44.43
N LEU A 4 -51.75 -34.50 43.94
CA LEU A 4 -51.84 -34.01 42.56
C LEU A 4 -51.11 -32.68 42.34
N LYS A 5 -50.99 -31.85 43.40
CA LYS A 5 -50.34 -30.53 43.32
C LYS A 5 -48.81 -30.62 43.23
N SER A 6 -48.22 -31.70 43.75
CA SER A 6 -46.78 -31.91 43.73
C SER A 6 -46.27 -32.36 42.34
N TRP A 7 -47.13 -33.04 41.56
CA TRP A 7 -46.78 -33.52 40.23
C TRP A 7 -46.76 -32.41 39.17
N LEU A 8 -47.65 -31.42 39.28
CA LEU A 8 -47.69 -30.25 38.38
C LEU A 8 -46.48 -29.31 38.55
N VAL A 9 -45.93 -29.17 39.76
CA VAL A 9 -44.74 -28.33 40.01
C VAL A 9 -43.48 -28.96 39.42
N LEU A 10 -43.36 -30.29 39.48
CA LEU A 10 -42.21 -31.01 38.89
C LEU A 10 -42.22 -30.95 37.35
N ILE A 11 -43.39 -31.03 36.71
CA ILE A 11 -43.49 -30.91 35.25
C ILE A 11 -43.13 -29.49 34.80
N SER A 12 -43.53 -28.46 35.55
CA SER A 12 -43.18 -27.06 35.22
C SER A 12 -41.67 -26.79 35.31
N LEU A 13 -40.98 -27.36 36.30
CA LEU A 13 -39.52 -27.23 36.44
C LEU A 13 -38.74 -27.94 35.32
N VAL A 14 -39.22 -29.09 34.84
CA VAL A 14 -38.55 -29.84 33.76
C VAL A 14 -38.72 -29.15 32.40
N VAL A 15 -39.86 -28.50 32.14
CA VAL A 15 -40.07 -27.75 30.89
C VAL A 15 -39.22 -26.48 30.84
N VAL A 16 -39.03 -25.78 31.97
CA VAL A 16 -38.11 -24.62 32.03
C VAL A 16 -36.65 -25.04 31.82
N ALA A 17 -36.24 -26.22 32.27
CA ALA A 17 -34.89 -26.73 32.05
C ALA A 17 -34.61 -27.15 30.58
N LEU A 18 -35.64 -27.53 29.82
CA LEU A 18 -35.50 -27.95 28.42
C LEU A 18 -35.52 -26.81 27.39
N VAL A 19 -36.02 -25.62 27.77
CA VAL A 19 -36.08 -24.44 26.87
C VAL A 19 -34.78 -23.61 26.90
N VAL A 20 -33.86 -23.86 27.85
CA VAL A 20 -32.57 -23.14 27.97
C VAL A 20 -31.39 -24.01 27.51
N LEU A 21 -31.55 -24.67 26.37
CA LEU A 21 -30.44 -25.25 25.62
C LEU A 21 -30.49 -24.70 24.18
N GLU A 22 -30.44 -23.38 24.07
CA GLU A 22 -29.94 -22.76 22.85
C GLU A 22 -28.48 -23.20 22.67
N PRO A 23 -28.12 -23.86 21.56
CA PRO A 23 -26.72 -24.12 21.27
C PRO A 23 -26.02 -22.76 21.16
N ALA A 24 -25.13 -22.48 22.11
CA ALA A 24 -24.21 -21.37 22.02
C ALA A 24 -23.40 -21.51 20.73
N ILE A 25 -23.81 -20.80 19.69
CA ILE A 25 -23.03 -20.60 18.48
C ILE A 25 -21.78 -19.85 18.94
N PRO A 26 -20.58 -20.44 18.87
CA PRO A 26 -19.38 -19.75 19.31
C PRO A 26 -19.18 -18.50 18.45
N PRO A 27 -18.91 -17.32 19.04
CA PRO A 27 -18.47 -16.15 18.27
C PRO A 27 -17.10 -16.49 17.69
N GLY A 28 -17.02 -16.73 16.38
CA GLY A 28 -15.72 -16.94 15.73
C GLY A 28 -15.64 -17.93 14.58
N ARG A 29 -16.75 -18.29 13.93
CA ARG A 29 -16.64 -18.95 12.62
C ARG A 29 -16.83 -17.91 11.52
N ALA A 30 -15.78 -17.13 11.27
CA ALA A 30 -15.68 -16.27 10.10
C ALA A 30 -15.97 -17.12 8.85
N THR A 31 -17.01 -16.75 8.11
CA THR A 31 -17.23 -17.27 6.77
C THR A 31 -16.17 -16.67 5.85
N ALA A 32 -15.88 -17.29 4.72
CA ALA A 32 -14.91 -16.76 3.75
C ALA A 32 -15.29 -15.36 3.22
N GLY A 33 -16.55 -14.92 3.40
CA GLY A 33 -17.03 -13.57 3.10
C GLY A 33 -16.62 -12.53 4.15
N ASP A 34 -16.67 -12.88 5.43
CA ASP A 34 -16.36 -11.93 6.53
C ASP A 34 -14.89 -11.46 6.49
N ASP A 35 -13.97 -12.32 6.03
CA ASP A 35 -12.55 -11.97 5.83
C ASP A 35 -12.34 -10.96 4.68
N MET A 36 -13.21 -10.98 3.67
CA MET A 36 -13.11 -10.05 2.55
C MET A 36 -13.58 -8.66 2.95
N ASP A 37 -14.70 -8.57 3.67
CA ASP A 37 -15.26 -7.29 4.09
C ASP A 37 -14.32 -6.58 5.07
N GLU A 38 -13.78 -7.29 6.07
CA GLU A 38 -12.77 -6.74 6.99
C GLU A 38 -11.52 -6.24 6.23
N ARG A 39 -11.10 -6.97 5.19
CA ARG A 39 -9.95 -6.55 4.38
C ARG A 39 -10.26 -5.30 3.55
N MET A 40 -11.47 -5.18 3.00
CA MET A 40 -11.88 -3.99 2.26
C MET A 40 -11.99 -2.76 3.18
N GLU A 41 -12.51 -2.94 4.40
CA GLU A 41 -12.53 -1.87 5.41
C GLU A 41 -11.11 -1.36 5.71
N LYS A 42 -10.15 -2.27 5.92
CA LYS A 42 -8.75 -1.90 6.14
C LYS A 42 -8.12 -1.16 4.95
N TYR A 43 -8.53 -1.48 3.72
CA TYR A 43 -8.09 -0.72 2.55
C TYR A 43 -8.66 0.69 2.54
N CYS A 44 -9.96 0.84 2.80
CA CYS A 44 -10.62 2.14 2.91
C CYS A 44 -9.98 3.01 4.00
N GLU A 45 -9.76 2.45 5.19
CA GLU A 45 -9.08 3.14 6.30
C GLU A 45 -7.65 3.56 5.93
N SER A 46 -6.86 2.64 5.38
CA SER A 46 -5.46 2.90 5.03
C SER A 46 -5.30 3.99 3.97
N LEU A 47 -6.26 4.06 3.04
CA LEU A 47 -6.27 5.01 1.94
C LEU A 47 -7.05 6.29 2.27
N GLY A 48 -7.85 6.31 3.33
CA GLY A 48 -8.77 7.40 3.67
C GLY A 48 -9.80 7.66 2.57
N VAL A 49 -10.37 6.60 2.00
CA VAL A 49 -11.37 6.65 0.92
C VAL A 49 -12.55 5.73 1.22
N GLU A 50 -13.65 5.92 0.51
CA GLU A 50 -14.82 5.03 0.56
C GLU A 50 -14.75 3.95 -0.52
N CYS A 51 -15.61 2.92 -0.42
CA CYS A 51 -15.65 1.80 -1.36
C CYS A 51 -15.86 2.25 -2.82
N THR A 52 -16.69 3.27 -3.03
CA THR A 52 -16.99 3.89 -4.34
C THR A 52 -15.77 4.49 -5.04
N PHE A 53 -14.66 4.71 -4.31
CA PHE A 53 -13.39 5.13 -4.91
C PHE A 53 -12.80 4.05 -5.83
N CYS A 54 -13.00 2.77 -5.49
CA CYS A 54 -12.48 1.62 -6.23
C CYS A 54 -13.58 0.79 -6.90
N HIS A 55 -14.77 0.72 -6.32
CA HIS A 55 -15.89 -0.08 -6.80
C HIS A 55 -16.99 0.79 -7.41
N ILE A 56 -17.88 0.15 -8.15
CA ILE A 56 -19.13 0.73 -8.63
C ILE A 56 -20.23 0.01 -7.86
N ASP A 57 -21.15 0.74 -7.22
CA ASP A 57 -22.20 0.16 -6.40
C ASP A 57 -23.06 -0.82 -7.21
N GLY A 58 -23.20 -2.06 -6.72
CA GLY A 58 -23.92 -3.13 -7.40
C GLY A 58 -23.16 -3.78 -8.57
N GLU A 59 -21.93 -3.34 -8.87
CA GLU A 59 -21.02 -3.94 -9.85
C GLU A 59 -19.59 -4.07 -9.27
N GLU A 60 -19.47 -4.57 -8.04
CA GLU A 60 -18.22 -4.59 -7.26
C GLU A 60 -17.11 -5.40 -7.95
N ASP A 61 -17.48 -6.40 -8.75
CA ASP A 61 -16.55 -7.23 -9.51
C ASP A 61 -15.88 -6.48 -10.67
N LYS A 62 -16.49 -5.42 -11.17
CA LYS A 62 -16.00 -4.67 -12.32
C LYS A 62 -14.64 -4.03 -12.04
N TRP A 63 -13.73 -4.22 -12.99
CA TRP A 63 -12.39 -3.65 -12.89
C TRP A 63 -12.40 -2.16 -13.26
N THR A 64 -12.44 -1.31 -12.25
CA THR A 64 -12.17 0.13 -12.40
C THR A 64 -10.67 0.40 -12.50
N ARG A 65 -10.30 1.64 -12.84
CA ARG A 65 -8.90 2.08 -12.83
C ARG A 65 -8.28 1.96 -11.43
N ASN A 66 -8.98 2.42 -10.40
CA ASN A 66 -8.47 2.44 -9.04
C ASN A 66 -8.39 1.03 -8.44
N LYS A 67 -9.36 0.15 -8.72
CA LYS A 67 -9.30 -1.27 -8.37
C LYS A 67 -8.07 -1.97 -8.95
N ARG A 68 -7.76 -1.73 -10.23
CA ARG A 68 -6.53 -2.25 -10.87
C ARG A 68 -5.25 -1.75 -10.20
N VAL A 69 -5.22 -0.48 -9.80
CA VAL A 69 -4.07 0.08 -9.09
C VAL A 69 -3.95 -0.53 -7.70
N ALA A 70 -5.04 -0.67 -6.95
CA ALA A 70 -5.03 -1.29 -5.62
C ALA A 70 -4.57 -2.76 -5.68
N ASP A 71 -5.07 -3.54 -6.64
CA ASP A 71 -4.62 -4.92 -6.88
C ASP A 71 -3.13 -5.01 -7.22
N TYR A 72 -2.65 -4.11 -8.08
CA TYR A 72 -1.22 -4.02 -8.38
C TYR A 72 -0.39 -3.68 -7.14
N MET A 73 -0.85 -2.72 -6.33
CA MET A 73 -0.18 -2.35 -5.08
C MET A 73 -0.11 -3.51 -4.10
N GLN A 74 -1.20 -4.27 -3.98
CA GLN A 74 -1.24 -5.45 -3.13
C GLN A 74 -0.19 -6.48 -3.58
N LYS A 75 -0.23 -6.88 -4.85
CA LYS A 75 0.61 -7.94 -5.41
C LYS A 75 2.10 -7.58 -5.47
N GLU A 76 2.41 -6.34 -5.81
CA GLU A 76 3.80 -5.94 -6.05
C GLU A 76 4.49 -5.33 -4.83
N PHE A 77 3.73 -4.79 -3.88
CA PHE A 77 4.30 -4.09 -2.72
C PHE A 77 3.95 -4.78 -1.43
N VAL A 78 2.67 -4.89 -1.09
CA VAL A 78 2.22 -5.47 0.18
C VAL A 78 2.71 -6.92 0.32
N ASP A 79 2.62 -7.69 -0.75
CA ASP A 79 3.00 -9.10 -0.73
C ASP A 79 4.52 -9.35 -0.79
N LYS A 80 5.30 -8.41 -1.34
CA LYS A 80 6.73 -8.59 -1.64
C LYS A 80 7.68 -7.77 -0.76
N LEU A 81 7.18 -6.76 -0.05
CA LEU A 81 8.00 -5.86 0.75
C LEU A 81 7.83 -6.11 2.24
N LEU A 82 8.95 -5.98 2.94
CA LEU A 82 9.03 -6.16 4.37
C LEU A 82 9.59 -4.89 5.02
N VAL A 83 9.08 -4.59 6.19
CA VAL A 83 9.61 -3.54 7.07
C VAL A 83 10.11 -4.18 8.36
N GLN A 84 11.17 -3.60 8.92
CA GLN A 84 11.70 -4.03 10.21
C GLN A 84 10.95 -3.32 11.34
N GLN A 85 10.25 -4.09 12.17
CA GLN A 85 9.57 -3.61 13.36
C GLN A 85 9.99 -4.45 14.57
N ASN A 86 10.48 -3.78 15.63
CA ASN A 86 10.88 -4.43 16.88
C ASN A 86 11.82 -5.64 16.66
N GLY A 87 12.77 -5.50 15.73
CA GLY A 87 13.73 -6.55 15.37
C GLY A 87 13.18 -7.69 14.50
N LYS A 88 11.89 -7.66 14.12
CA LYS A 88 11.25 -8.66 13.25
C LYS A 88 10.92 -8.05 11.88
N LYS A 89 10.98 -8.88 10.83
CA LYS A 89 10.53 -8.49 9.49
C LYS A 89 9.04 -8.81 9.36
N VAL A 90 8.24 -7.78 9.11
CA VAL A 90 6.79 -7.92 8.91
C VAL A 90 6.40 -7.42 7.53
N LYS A 91 5.32 -7.97 6.95
CA LYS A 91 4.77 -7.45 5.69
C LYS A 91 4.36 -6.00 5.86
N ILE A 92 4.67 -5.18 4.85
CA ILE A 92 4.16 -3.82 4.80
C ILE A 92 2.64 -3.86 4.59
N THR A 93 1.92 -2.87 5.11
CA THR A 93 0.51 -2.64 4.81
C THR A 93 0.34 -1.32 4.05
N CYS A 94 -0.82 -1.09 3.45
CA CYS A 94 -1.15 0.17 2.77
C CYS A 94 -0.89 1.39 3.69
N GLN A 95 -1.16 1.26 4.99
CA GLN A 95 -1.04 2.33 5.98
C GLN A 95 0.39 2.87 6.17
N TYR A 96 1.43 2.04 5.97
CA TYR A 96 2.82 2.52 6.08
C TYR A 96 3.14 3.64 5.11
N CYS A 97 2.61 3.53 3.89
CA CYS A 97 2.85 4.48 2.82
C CYS A 97 1.74 5.55 2.77
N HIS A 98 0.48 5.13 2.90
CA HIS A 98 -0.69 5.97 2.68
C HIS A 98 -1.09 6.83 3.88
N LYS A 99 -0.95 6.34 5.11
CA LYS A 99 -1.27 7.10 6.32
C LYS A 99 -2.65 7.79 6.22
N GLY A 100 -3.64 7.05 5.73
CA GLY A 100 -5.01 7.56 5.50
C GLY A 100 -5.14 8.51 4.30
N LYS A 101 -4.23 8.50 3.32
CA LYS A 101 -4.30 9.32 2.10
C LYS A 101 -4.04 8.50 0.84
N ALA A 102 -5.00 8.47 -0.08
CA ALA A 102 -4.87 7.74 -1.35
C ALA A 102 -3.67 8.21 -2.20
N LYS A 103 -3.23 9.45 -2.01
CA LYS A 103 -2.00 10.00 -2.60
C LYS A 103 -0.96 10.25 -1.50
N THR A 104 0.09 9.43 -1.50
CA THR A 104 1.14 9.39 -0.46
C THR A 104 2.14 10.56 -0.54
N ILE A 105 2.34 11.14 -1.73
CA ILE A 105 3.36 12.15 -1.99
C ILE A 105 2.69 13.46 -2.36
N ASP A 106 2.80 14.42 -1.45
CA ASP A 106 2.50 15.81 -1.78
C ASP A 106 3.58 16.34 -2.74
N ARG A 107 3.15 16.73 -3.95
CA ARG A 107 4.01 17.34 -4.97
C ARG A 107 4.03 18.86 -4.86
N THR A 108 3.25 19.42 -3.92
CA THR A 108 3.20 20.85 -3.66
C THR A 108 4.56 21.29 -3.10
N PRO A 109 5.20 22.30 -3.70
CA PRO A 109 6.43 22.83 -3.15
C PRO A 109 6.12 23.40 -1.75
N PRO A 110 6.85 23.00 -0.68
CA PRO A 110 6.73 23.67 0.60
C PRO A 110 7.12 25.15 0.43
N PRO A 111 6.59 26.05 1.27
CA PRO A 111 6.87 27.47 1.19
C PRO A 111 8.38 27.71 1.10
N ALA A 112 8.76 28.70 0.27
CA ALA A 112 10.14 29.10 0.06
C ALA A 112 10.74 29.62 1.38
N GLY A 113 11.24 28.73 2.22
CA GLY A 113 11.52 29.09 3.61
C GLY A 113 12.14 27.97 4.43
N ARG A 114 13.20 27.36 3.89
CA ARG A 114 14.37 26.83 4.64
C ARG A 114 15.27 26.15 3.63
N GLY A 115 16.12 26.96 2.99
CA GLY A 115 17.37 26.48 2.44
C GLY A 115 18.19 25.95 3.61
N GLY A 116 17.99 24.68 3.95
CA GLY A 116 18.95 23.97 4.78
C GLY A 116 20.28 23.98 4.04
N ASN A 117 21.35 24.30 4.74
CA ASN A 117 22.73 24.16 4.27
C ASN A 117 22.96 22.72 3.80
N GLY A 118 22.60 22.44 2.53
CA GLY A 118 23.13 21.31 1.79
C GLY A 118 24.58 21.62 1.47
N PRO A 119 25.47 20.63 1.46
CA PRO A 119 26.90 20.86 1.30
C PRO A 119 27.18 21.39 -0.11
N GLY A 120 27.13 22.72 -0.25
CA GLY A 120 27.85 23.43 -1.28
C GLY A 120 29.33 23.24 -0.99
N GLY A 121 30.03 22.57 -1.90
CA GLY A 121 31.47 22.38 -1.82
C GLY A 121 31.92 21.23 -0.94
N ALA A 122 31.41 20.01 -1.15
CA ALA A 122 32.12 18.84 -0.64
C ALA A 122 33.35 18.58 -1.53
N THR A 123 34.49 19.17 -1.20
CA THR A 123 35.80 18.60 -1.51
C THR A 123 36.20 17.75 -0.30
N GLY A 124 35.91 16.45 -0.35
CA GLY A 124 36.21 15.52 0.74
C GLY A 124 35.62 14.12 0.55
N PRO A 125 35.93 13.15 1.42
CA PRO A 125 35.49 11.75 1.29
C PRO A 125 33.96 11.56 1.23
N ASN A 126 33.19 12.56 1.68
CA ASN A 126 31.73 12.59 1.60
C ASN A 126 31.19 12.97 0.20
N ALA A 127 32.00 13.63 -0.63
CA ALA A 127 31.66 13.98 -2.00
C ALA A 127 31.52 12.74 -2.89
N ASN A 128 32.45 11.80 -2.75
CA ASN A 128 32.43 10.53 -3.48
C ASN A 128 31.22 9.68 -3.10
N LYS A 129 30.85 9.66 -1.81
CA LYS A 129 29.63 8.99 -1.33
C LYS A 129 28.37 9.65 -1.92
N MET A 130 28.32 10.98 -1.93
CA MET A 130 27.18 11.70 -2.51
C MET A 130 27.08 11.45 -4.02
N TRP A 131 28.19 11.48 -4.74
CA TRP A 131 28.23 11.20 -6.18
C TRP A 131 27.77 9.76 -6.51
N ALA A 132 28.17 8.78 -5.69
CA ALA A 132 27.69 7.41 -5.82
C ALA A 132 26.16 7.32 -5.61
N ILE A 133 25.61 8.03 -4.61
CA ILE A 133 24.15 8.10 -4.40
C ILE A 133 23.46 8.75 -5.61
N MET A 134 23.98 9.87 -6.13
CA MET A 134 23.39 10.54 -7.29
C MET A 134 23.35 9.66 -8.54
N GLN A 135 24.37 8.81 -8.75
CA GLN A 135 24.35 7.83 -9.84
C GLN A 135 23.26 6.77 -9.66
N THR A 136 22.96 6.35 -8.44
CA THR A 136 21.87 5.40 -8.22
C THR A 136 20.51 6.00 -8.61
N PHE A 137 20.30 7.30 -8.38
CA PHE A 137 19.11 8.02 -8.83
C PHE A 137 19.06 8.12 -10.36
N GLY A 138 20.16 8.53 -10.99
CA GLY A 138 20.22 8.63 -12.45
C GLY A 138 19.93 7.29 -13.14
N LYS A 139 20.52 6.20 -12.62
CA LYS A 139 20.29 4.84 -13.14
C LYS A 139 18.87 4.33 -12.88
N GLY A 140 18.35 4.53 -11.66
CA GLY A 140 17.05 3.98 -11.26
C GLY A 140 15.85 4.69 -11.90
N LEU A 141 15.97 5.98 -12.18
CA LEU A 141 14.92 6.80 -12.77
C LEU A 141 15.14 7.07 -14.27
N SER A 142 16.29 6.69 -14.81
CA SER A 142 16.76 6.99 -16.18
C SER A 142 16.70 8.48 -16.53
N VAL A 143 17.16 9.32 -15.61
CA VAL A 143 17.24 10.77 -15.77
C VAL A 143 18.67 11.27 -15.60
N ASN A 144 18.96 12.45 -16.14
CA ASN A 144 20.24 13.13 -15.95
C ASN A 144 20.18 14.09 -14.75
N CYS A 145 21.34 14.67 -14.39
CA CYS A 145 21.47 15.62 -13.28
C CYS A 145 20.51 16.81 -13.43
N ASN A 146 20.33 17.31 -14.66
CA ASN A 146 19.50 18.48 -14.97
C ASN A 146 18.01 18.23 -14.73
N TYR A 147 17.60 16.98 -14.52
CA TYR A 147 16.23 16.67 -14.16
C TYR A 147 15.86 17.19 -12.76
N CYS A 148 16.80 17.14 -11.82
CA CYS A 148 16.62 17.58 -10.43
C CYS A 148 17.50 18.76 -10.03
N HIS A 149 18.56 19.07 -10.78
CA HIS A 149 19.48 20.16 -10.49
C HIS A 149 19.37 21.24 -11.56
N GLU A 150 19.42 22.50 -11.15
CA GLU A 150 19.63 23.63 -12.06
C GLU A 150 21.12 23.75 -12.34
N ALA A 151 21.49 24.11 -13.57
CA ALA A 151 22.89 24.20 -13.98
C ALA A 151 23.68 25.12 -13.04
N MET A 152 24.79 24.61 -12.49
CA MET A 152 25.66 25.25 -11.50
C MET A 152 25.05 25.52 -10.12
N ASN A 153 23.75 25.26 -9.90
CA ASN A 153 23.08 25.41 -8.61
C ASN A 153 22.75 24.04 -7.98
N TRP A 154 23.78 23.29 -7.61
CA TRP A 154 23.64 21.96 -7.00
C TRP A 154 22.91 21.98 -5.65
N SER A 155 23.07 23.07 -4.90
CA SER A 155 22.44 23.29 -3.60
C SER A 155 20.97 23.72 -3.71
N GLY A 156 20.59 24.33 -4.83
CA GLY A 156 19.22 24.74 -5.15
C GLY A 156 18.21 23.62 -4.94
N ASP A 157 17.03 23.99 -4.48
CA ASP A 157 15.99 23.04 -4.12
C ASP A 157 14.72 23.26 -4.93
N ASN A 158 14.18 22.18 -5.49
CA ASN A 158 12.97 22.20 -6.29
C ASN A 158 12.06 21.02 -5.92
N GLY A 159 10.85 21.00 -6.47
CA GLY A 159 9.85 19.96 -6.16
C GLY A 159 10.38 18.53 -6.39
N ARG A 160 11.13 18.29 -7.48
CA ARG A 160 11.66 16.96 -7.82
C ARG A 160 12.73 16.49 -6.85
N LYS A 161 13.66 17.38 -6.47
CA LYS A 161 14.70 17.09 -5.47
C LYS A 161 14.09 16.82 -4.09
N LYS A 162 13.07 17.59 -3.70
CA LYS A 162 12.29 17.36 -2.47
C LYS A 162 11.60 15.99 -2.48
N THR A 163 10.87 15.66 -3.53
CA THR A 163 10.25 14.33 -3.69
C THR A 163 11.29 13.23 -3.61
N THR A 164 12.44 13.36 -4.28
CA THR A 164 13.52 12.37 -4.24
C THR A 164 14.07 12.17 -2.83
N ARG A 165 14.21 13.23 -2.03
CA ARG A 165 14.63 13.10 -0.62
C ARG A 165 13.61 12.33 0.22
N ILE A 166 12.31 12.58 0.02
CA ILE A 166 11.25 11.83 0.69
C ILE A 166 11.30 10.36 0.26
N MET A 167 11.40 10.09 -1.05
CA MET A 167 11.52 8.73 -1.59
C MET A 167 12.71 7.97 -1.00
N TYR A 168 13.87 8.62 -0.96
CA TYR A 168 15.08 7.98 -0.46
C TYR A 168 15.00 7.74 1.05
N LYS A 169 14.63 8.77 1.84
CA LYS A 169 14.58 8.69 3.30
C LYS A 169 13.53 7.70 3.78
N ASP A 170 12.32 7.77 3.22
CA ASP A 170 11.18 7.04 3.78
C ASP A 170 11.04 5.64 3.19
N TYR A 171 11.50 5.42 1.94
CA TYR A 171 11.25 4.17 1.23
C TYR A 171 12.54 3.39 0.91
N CYS A 172 13.60 4.03 0.44
CA CYS A 172 14.81 3.28 0.07
C CYS A 172 15.60 2.81 1.30
N VAL A 173 15.70 3.63 2.35
CA VAL A 173 16.52 3.30 3.53
C VAL A 173 15.81 2.35 4.50
N ASN A 174 14.48 2.42 4.60
CA ASN A 174 13.71 1.74 5.65
C ASN A 174 12.92 0.51 5.17
N ILE A 175 12.88 0.25 3.86
CA ILE A 175 12.14 -0.87 3.28
C ILE A 175 13.12 -1.83 2.64
N VAL A 176 12.93 -3.11 2.92
CA VAL A 176 13.70 -4.19 2.30
C VAL A 176 12.75 -5.07 1.49
N LYS A 177 13.29 -5.62 0.40
CA LYS A 177 12.60 -6.65 -0.36
C LYS A 177 12.53 -7.95 0.44
N ALA A 178 11.65 -8.86 0.03
CA ALA A 178 11.57 -10.20 0.62
C ALA A 178 12.92 -10.96 0.60
N ASP A 179 13.78 -10.70 -0.39
CA ASP A 179 15.13 -11.28 -0.50
C ASP A 179 16.15 -10.65 0.48
N GLY A 180 15.72 -9.68 1.30
CA GLY A 180 16.55 -8.98 2.28
C GLY A 180 17.41 -7.87 1.70
N LYS A 181 17.38 -7.62 0.39
CA LYS A 181 18.09 -6.49 -0.23
C LYS A 181 17.34 -5.18 0.03
N VAL A 182 18.10 -4.09 0.09
CA VAL A 182 17.55 -2.73 0.20
C VAL A 182 16.71 -2.41 -1.03
N LEU A 183 15.57 -1.74 -0.81
CA LEU A 183 14.72 -1.26 -1.90
C LEU A 183 15.44 -0.16 -2.69
N ALA A 184 15.63 -0.37 -3.99
CA ALA A 184 16.24 0.60 -4.89
C ALA A 184 15.18 1.31 -5.74
N CYS A 185 15.50 2.52 -6.24
CA CYS A 185 14.56 3.29 -7.06
C CYS A 185 14.06 2.47 -8.27
N ILE A 186 14.93 1.66 -8.88
CA ILE A 186 14.61 0.83 -10.05
C ILE A 186 13.53 -0.22 -9.76
N ASP A 187 13.42 -0.69 -8.52
CA ASP A 187 12.46 -1.74 -8.14
C ASP A 187 11.01 -1.24 -8.32
N CYS A 188 10.76 0.05 -8.11
CA CYS A 188 9.45 0.68 -8.26
C CYS A 188 9.31 1.46 -9.58
N HIS A 189 10.35 2.19 -9.97
CA HIS A 189 10.29 3.14 -11.07
C HIS A 189 10.58 2.52 -12.45
N ARG A 190 11.26 1.37 -12.50
CA ARG A 190 11.61 0.66 -13.75
C ARG A 190 12.17 1.59 -14.84
N GLY A 191 13.02 2.54 -14.45
CA GLY A 191 13.65 3.48 -15.36
C GLY A 191 12.76 4.65 -15.80
N LYS A 192 11.70 4.98 -15.06
CA LYS A 192 10.87 6.16 -15.32
C LYS A 192 10.77 7.07 -14.10
N PRO A 193 10.81 8.41 -14.26
CA PRO A 193 10.73 9.33 -13.12
C PRO A 193 9.34 9.34 -12.45
N THR A 194 8.31 8.87 -13.15
CA THR A 194 6.96 8.68 -12.61
C THR A 194 6.71 7.20 -12.36
N PHE A 195 6.11 6.89 -11.22
CA PHE A 195 5.61 5.55 -10.93
C PHE A 195 4.62 5.08 -12.00
N LEU A 196 4.76 3.83 -12.45
CA LEU A 196 3.90 3.23 -13.46
C LEU A 196 2.52 2.90 -12.89
N PRO A 197 1.42 3.56 -13.30
CA PRO A 197 0.10 3.02 -13.03
C PRO A 197 -0.10 1.71 -13.82
N ALA A 198 -0.91 0.80 -13.27
CA ALA A 198 -1.06 -0.60 -13.68
C ALA A 198 -1.24 -0.89 -15.19
N ALA A 199 -1.66 0.09 -16.01
CA ALA A 199 -1.79 -0.07 -17.47
C ALA A 199 -0.45 -0.38 -18.17
N GLU A 200 0.68 0.04 -17.62
CA GLU A 200 2.02 -0.23 -18.17
C GLU A 200 2.73 -1.41 -17.49
N ALA A 201 2.11 -2.02 -16.47
CA ALA A 201 2.70 -3.09 -15.67
C ALA A 201 2.21 -4.49 -16.04
N ALA A 202 1.24 -4.61 -16.97
CA ALA A 202 0.91 -5.90 -17.56
C ALA A 202 2.11 -6.37 -18.40
N PRO A 203 2.76 -7.52 -18.10
CA PRO A 203 3.65 -8.14 -19.07
C PRO A 203 2.80 -8.48 -20.29
N ASN A 204 3.34 -8.19 -21.49
CA ASN A 204 2.79 -8.57 -22.79
C ASN A 204 1.75 -9.71 -22.72
N GLY A 205 0.47 -9.34 -22.62
CA GLY A 205 -0.63 -10.24 -22.89
C GLY A 205 -0.59 -10.52 -24.38
N GLY A 206 -0.18 -11.74 -24.73
CA GLY A 206 0.01 -12.17 -26.11
C GLY A 206 -1.21 -11.88 -26.98
N ASN A 207 -0.92 -11.37 -28.17
CA ASN A 207 -1.54 -11.73 -29.44
C ASN A 207 -2.97 -12.32 -29.37
N GLY A 208 -3.98 -11.43 -29.37
CA GLY A 208 -5.34 -11.75 -29.79
C GLY A 208 -5.63 -11.11 -31.14
N LYS A 209 -5.06 -11.65 -32.23
CA LYS A 209 -5.58 -11.41 -33.59
C LYS A 209 -7.02 -11.95 -33.65
N GLY A 210 -7.99 -11.09 -33.41
CA GLY A 210 -9.40 -11.33 -33.74
C GLY A 210 -9.72 -10.70 -35.09
N ASN A 211 -9.69 -11.50 -36.15
CA ASN A 211 -10.16 -11.13 -37.48
C ASN A 211 -11.67 -10.79 -37.41
N GLY A 212 -12.02 -9.51 -37.47
CA GLY A 212 -13.40 -9.04 -37.61
C GLY A 212 -13.66 -8.60 -39.05
N LYS A 213 -14.27 -9.50 -39.83
CA LYS A 213 -14.86 -9.25 -41.16
C LYS A 213 -15.59 -7.91 -41.21
N LYS A 214 -15.19 -7.02 -42.13
CA LYS A 214 -16.07 -6.00 -42.67
C LYS A 214 -17.19 -6.72 -43.45
N LYS A 215 -18.44 -6.48 -43.05
CA LYS A 215 -19.59 -6.62 -43.94
C LYS A 215 -19.79 -5.29 -44.64
#